data_AF-A0A7S3GLY9-F1
#
_entry.id   AF-A0A7S3GLY9-F1
#
_cell.length_a   1.000
_cell.length_b   1.000
_cell.length_c   1.000
_cell.angle_alpha   90.00
_cell.angle_beta   90.00
_cell.angle_gamma   90.00
#
_symmetry.space_group_name_H-M   'P 1'
#
loop_
_entity.id
_entity.type
_entity.pdbx_description
1 polymer ?
#
loop_
_entity_poly.entity_id
_entity_poly.type
_entity_poly.pdbx_seq_one_letter_code
_entity_poly.pdbx_strand_id
1 'polypeptide(L)'
;MKKGGKQGKGGNVFVHCRYGRSRSATVVAAYLMMERGMSVDGVLTHLRKLRPTILPNTGFVQALMLLDVRLGRDPRDSTFDFSHYCVELLRKEYEGTDMEGEEELMRRAVQLHRPSKEEGLIPAMMWLEEEYERQSQK
;
A
#
# COMPACT_ATOMS: atom_id res chain seq x y z
N MET A 1 -5.90 30.42 36.04
CA MET A 1 -6.74 30.64 34.84
C MET A 1 -6.24 29.71 33.72
N LYS A 2 -7.03 28.69 33.36
CA LYS A 2 -6.75 27.79 32.22
C LYS A 2 -6.96 28.57 30.92
N LYS A 3 -5.93 28.73 30.08
CA LYS A 3 -6.15 29.17 28.69
C LYS A 3 -6.64 27.95 27.91
N GLY A 4 -7.95 27.85 27.72
CA GLY A 4 -8.55 26.91 26.78
C GLY A 4 -8.04 27.20 25.37
N GLY A 5 -7.25 26.28 24.82
CA GLY A 5 -6.85 26.32 23.42
C GLY A 5 -8.10 26.27 22.55
N LYS A 6 -8.26 27.26 21.68
CA LYS A 6 -9.33 27.26 20.66
C LYS A 6 -9.11 26.06 19.76
N GLN A 7 -9.97 25.04 19.87
CA GLN A 7 -10.15 24.05 18.81
C GLN A 7 -10.65 24.80 17.58
N GLY A 8 -9.77 24.98 16.59
CA GLY A 8 -10.12 25.66 15.33
C GLY A 8 -11.25 24.91 14.64
N LYS A 9 -12.32 25.64 14.29
CA LYS A 9 -13.43 25.14 13.48
C LYS A 9 -12.90 24.67 12.12
N GLY A 10 -13.47 23.57 11.61
CA GLY A 10 -13.00 22.80 10.45
C GLY A 10 -12.61 23.63 9.22
N GLY A 11 -11.53 23.20 8.58
CA GLY A 11 -11.04 23.70 7.30
C GLY A 11 -10.85 22.55 6.30
N ASN A 12 -10.64 22.89 5.04
CA ASN A 12 -10.40 21.92 3.97
C ASN A 12 -8.90 21.76 3.71
N VAL A 13 -8.46 20.51 3.51
CA VAL A 13 -7.07 20.19 3.14
C VAL A 13 -7.06 19.59 1.73
N PHE A 14 -6.20 20.14 0.86
CA PHE A 14 -5.95 19.59 -0.46
C PHE A 14 -4.63 18.81 -0.47
N VAL A 15 -4.70 17.50 -0.72
CA VAL A 15 -3.53 16.61 -0.76
C VAL A 15 -3.26 16.22 -2.21
N HIS A 16 -2.07 16.54 -2.73
CA HIS A 16 -1.71 16.21 -4.10
C HIS A 16 -0.27 15.70 -4.23
N CYS A 17 0.01 15.09 -5.38
CA CYS A 17 1.36 14.79 -5.86
C CYS A 17 1.40 15.09 -7.36
N ARG A 18 2.45 14.66 -8.08
CA ARG A 18 2.57 14.93 -9.52
C ARG A 18 1.39 14.43 -10.35
N TYR A 19 0.93 13.19 -10.12
CA TYR A 19 -0.12 12.54 -10.94
C TYR A 19 -1.39 12.18 -10.14
N GLY A 20 -1.37 12.37 -8.82
CA GLY A 20 -2.49 11.94 -7.97
C GLY A 20 -2.77 10.43 -8.03
N ARG A 21 -1.73 9.60 -8.22
CA ARG A 21 -1.84 8.14 -8.42
C ARG A 21 -1.27 7.32 -7.27
N SER A 22 -0.12 7.74 -6.73
CA SER A 22 0.66 6.96 -5.77
C SER A 22 0.84 7.73 -4.45
N ARG A 23 1.92 8.50 -4.27
CA ARG A 23 2.23 9.29 -3.04
C ARG A 23 1.03 9.93 -2.33
N SER A 24 0.28 10.79 -3.00
CA SER A 24 -0.85 11.49 -2.36
C SER A 24 -2.00 10.55 -2.01
N ALA A 25 -2.25 9.54 -2.84
CA ALA A 25 -3.27 8.53 -2.57
C ALA A 25 -2.89 7.67 -1.35
N THR A 26 -1.60 7.32 -1.20
CA THR A 26 -1.08 6.59 -0.03
C THR A 26 -1.28 7.36 1.26
N VAL A 27 -0.99 8.66 1.28
CA VAL A 27 -1.20 9.51 2.46
C VAL A 27 -2.68 9.57 2.83
N VAL A 28 -3.56 9.77 1.85
CA VAL A 28 -5.02 9.76 2.07
C VAL A 28 -5.50 8.39 2.54
N ALA A 29 -4.97 7.30 2.00
CA ALA A 29 -5.31 5.95 2.42
C ALA A 29 -4.93 5.72 3.88
N ALA A 30 -3.70 6.02 4.27
CA ALA A 30 -3.24 5.90 5.65
C ALA A 30 -4.11 6.73 6.62
N TYR A 31 -4.45 7.97 6.24
CA TYR A 31 -5.36 8.81 7.01
C TYR A 31 -6.73 8.15 7.21
N LEU A 32 -7.34 7.62 6.15
CA LEU A 32 -8.64 6.94 6.24
C LEU A 32 -8.58 5.65 7.06
N MET A 33 -7.47 4.90 7.00
CA MET A 33 -7.26 3.73 7.85
C MET A 33 -7.24 4.12 9.33
N MET A 34 -6.47 5.17 9.69
CA MET A 34 -6.33 5.63 11.08
C MET A 34 -7.62 6.28 11.62
N GLU A 35 -8.26 7.15 10.85
CA GLU A 35 -9.41 7.93 11.32
C GLU A 35 -10.75 7.22 11.16
N ARG A 36 -10.88 6.31 10.19
CA ARG A 36 -12.14 5.62 9.89
C ARG A 36 -12.09 4.12 10.09
N GLY A 37 -10.97 3.59 10.56
CA GLY A 37 -10.82 2.15 10.78
C GLY A 37 -11.07 1.36 9.50
N MET A 38 -10.63 1.84 8.35
CA MET A 38 -10.66 1.07 7.10
C MET A 38 -9.47 0.11 7.03
N SER A 39 -9.66 -1.07 6.45
CA SER A 39 -8.55 -1.97 6.12
C SER A 39 -7.82 -1.52 4.85
N VAL A 40 -6.64 -2.08 4.60
CA VAL A 40 -5.86 -1.78 3.39
C VAL A 40 -6.64 -2.13 2.11
N ASP A 41 -7.34 -3.27 2.08
CA ASP A 41 -8.21 -3.67 0.96
C ASP A 41 -9.38 -2.70 0.79
N GLY A 42 -10.03 -2.34 1.90
CA GLY A 42 -11.21 -1.50 1.91
C GLY A 42 -10.89 -0.09 1.45
N VAL A 43 -9.78 0.49 1.93
CA VAL A 43 -9.38 1.85 1.58
C VAL A 43 -8.91 1.96 0.13
N LEU A 44 -8.12 1.00 -0.36
CA LEU A 44 -7.66 1.02 -1.74
C LEU A 44 -8.83 0.80 -2.72
N THR A 45 -9.76 -0.10 -2.39
CA THR A 45 -11.00 -0.28 -3.14
C THR A 45 -11.85 0.98 -3.15
N HIS A 46 -12.03 1.62 -1.99
CA HIS A 46 -12.80 2.85 -1.86
C HIS A 46 -12.21 3.99 -2.69
N LEU A 47 -10.90 4.22 -2.57
CA LEU A 47 -10.21 5.27 -3.32
C LEU A 47 -10.26 5.02 -4.83
N ARG A 48 -10.12 3.76 -5.29
CA ARG A 48 -10.22 3.43 -6.72
C ARG A 48 -11.62 3.62 -7.29
N LYS A 49 -12.67 3.38 -6.50
CA LYS A 49 -14.05 3.71 -6.91
C LYS A 49 -14.22 5.20 -7.19
N LEU A 50 -13.55 6.06 -6.43
CA LEU A 50 -13.59 7.52 -6.61
C LEU A 50 -12.62 8.00 -7.72
N ARG A 51 -11.47 7.35 -7.86
CA ARG A 51 -10.44 7.69 -8.84
C ARG A 51 -9.76 6.41 -9.36
N PRO A 52 -10.21 5.85 -10.50
CA PRO A 52 -9.72 4.58 -11.03
C PRO A 52 -8.23 4.53 -11.37
N THR A 53 -7.59 5.69 -11.53
CA THR A 53 -6.15 5.78 -11.79
C THR A 53 -5.28 5.58 -10.54
N ILE A 54 -5.86 5.47 -9.35
CA ILE A 54 -5.10 5.27 -8.10
C ILE A 54 -4.44 3.89 -8.12
N LEU A 55 -3.12 3.90 -8.05
CA LEU A 55 -2.29 2.71 -8.01
C LEU A 55 -0.98 3.08 -7.29
N PRO A 56 -0.95 3.02 -5.94
CA PRO A 56 0.28 3.12 -5.17
C PRO A 56 1.30 2.08 -5.62
N ASN A 57 2.59 2.40 -5.54
CA ASN A 57 3.62 1.39 -5.84
C ASN A 57 3.64 0.30 -4.75
N THR A 58 4.36 -0.79 -5.00
CA THR A 58 4.45 -1.94 -4.08
C THR A 58 4.93 -1.54 -2.69
N GLY A 59 5.99 -0.73 -2.60
CA GLY A 59 6.54 -0.26 -1.32
C GLY A 59 5.52 0.53 -0.47
N PHE A 60 4.70 1.37 -1.10
CA PHE A 60 3.63 2.08 -0.39
C PHE A 60 2.50 1.17 0.03
N VAL A 61 2.15 0.15 -0.76
CA VAL A 61 1.15 -0.83 -0.34
C VAL A 61 1.65 -1.67 0.81
N GLN A 62 2.91 -2.11 0.80
CA GLN A 62 3.53 -2.80 1.94
C GLN A 62 3.50 -1.94 3.21
N ALA A 63 3.81 -0.65 3.10
CA ALA A 63 3.71 0.28 4.23
C ALA A 63 2.27 0.41 4.77
N LEU A 64 1.25 0.40 3.90
CA LEU A 64 -0.15 0.39 4.31
C LEU A 64 -0.56 -0.94 4.96
N MET A 65 -0.09 -2.09 4.45
CA MET A 65 -0.32 -3.39 5.08
C MET A 65 0.29 -3.46 6.48
N LEU A 66 1.52 -2.95 6.64
CA LEU A 66 2.16 -2.84 7.95
C LEU A 66 1.39 -1.90 8.89
N LEU A 67 0.86 -0.79 8.38
CA LEU A 67 -0.03 0.07 9.15
C LEU A 67 -1.28 -0.67 9.62
N ASP A 68 -1.87 -1.51 8.78
CA ASP A 68 -3.07 -2.30 9.14
C ASP A 68 -2.80 -3.23 10.33
N VAL A 69 -1.63 -3.89 10.34
CA VAL A 69 -1.16 -4.70 11.47
C VAL A 69 -0.94 -3.86 12.72
N ARG A 70 -0.30 -2.69 12.58
CA ARG A 70 -0.08 -1.75 13.71
C ARG A 70 -1.38 -1.20 14.28
N LEU A 71 -2.45 -1.13 13.48
CA LEU A 71 -3.80 -0.78 13.92
C LEU A 71 -4.55 -1.97 14.55
N GLY A 72 -3.88 -3.12 14.74
CA GLY A 72 -4.40 -4.29 15.44
C GLY A 72 -5.19 -5.25 14.56
N ARG A 73 -5.11 -5.14 13.23
CA ARG A 73 -5.74 -6.14 12.34
C ARG A 73 -4.87 -7.37 12.21
N ASP A 74 -5.54 -8.52 12.15
CA ASP A 74 -4.89 -9.77 11.83
C ASP A 74 -4.58 -9.80 10.32
N PRO A 75 -3.32 -10.02 9.90
CA PRO A 75 -2.98 -10.18 8.49
C PRO A 75 -3.78 -11.28 7.79
N ARG A 76 -4.25 -12.29 8.52
CA ARG A 76 -5.03 -13.43 7.99
C ARG A 76 -6.45 -13.04 7.60
N ASP A 77 -6.97 -11.94 8.14
CA ASP A 77 -8.29 -11.41 7.79
C ASP A 77 -8.25 -10.54 6.53
N SER A 78 -7.04 -10.19 6.05
CA SER A 78 -6.87 -9.39 4.85
C SER A 78 -7.29 -10.19 3.62
N THR A 79 -8.19 -9.59 2.82
CA THR A 79 -8.55 -10.10 1.49
C THR A 79 -7.67 -9.50 0.39
N PHE A 80 -6.67 -8.70 0.75
CA PHE A 80 -5.82 -8.02 -0.21
C PHE A 80 -4.84 -8.99 -0.88
N ASP A 81 -5.06 -9.28 -2.16
CA ASP A 81 -4.14 -10.08 -2.98
C ASP A 81 -2.98 -9.22 -3.49
N PHE A 82 -1.87 -9.21 -2.72
CA PHE A 82 -0.66 -8.48 -3.06
C PHE A 82 -0.01 -8.99 -4.36
N SER A 83 -0.10 -10.28 -4.65
CA SER A 83 0.51 -10.89 -5.82
C SER A 83 -0.21 -10.43 -7.10
N HIS A 84 -1.54 -10.46 -7.09
CA HIS A 84 -2.35 -9.92 -8.18
C HIS A 84 -2.14 -8.40 -8.35
N TYR A 85 -1.98 -7.69 -7.23
CA TYR A 85 -1.70 -6.26 -7.25
C TYR A 85 -0.37 -5.92 -7.94
N CYS A 86 0.68 -6.70 -7.70
CA CYS A 86 1.97 -6.55 -8.40
C CYS A 86 1.83 -6.75 -9.92
N VAL A 87 1.05 -7.75 -10.34
CA VAL A 87 0.74 -7.97 -11.77
C VAL A 87 -0.01 -6.78 -12.36
N GLU A 88 -0.99 -6.21 -11.66
CA GLU A 88 -1.70 -5.01 -12.10
C GLU A 88 -0.75 -3.80 -12.25
N LEU A 89 0.15 -3.60 -11.29
CA LEU A 89 1.17 -2.55 -11.34
C LEU A 89 2.05 -2.68 -12.58
N LEU A 90 2.57 -3.88 -12.83
CA LEU A 90 3.39 -4.18 -14.01
C LEU A 90 2.62 -3.93 -15.30
N ARG A 91 1.37 -4.42 -15.40
CA ARG A 91 0.52 -4.16 -16.58
C ARG A 91 0.36 -2.67 -16.86
N LYS A 92 0.09 -1.85 -15.84
CA LYS A 92 -0.07 -0.39 -16.01
C LYS A 92 1.24 0.39 -16.14
N GLU A 93 2.37 -0.24 -15.85
CA GLU A 93 3.70 0.33 -16.13
C GLU A 93 4.11 0.07 -17.59
N TYR A 94 3.58 -1.00 -18.19
CA TYR A 94 3.91 -1.46 -19.54
C TYR A 94 2.72 -1.45 -20.52
N GLU A 95 1.66 -0.66 -20.27
CA GLU A 95 0.59 -0.40 -21.23
C GLU A 95 1.22 0.10 -22.57
N GLY A 96 1.33 -0.79 -23.56
CA GLY A 96 1.92 -0.51 -24.89
C GLY A 96 3.06 -1.43 -25.36
N THR A 97 3.46 -2.47 -24.61
CA THR A 97 4.40 -3.50 -25.10
C THR A 97 3.69 -4.65 -25.80
N ASP A 98 4.37 -5.34 -26.71
CA ASP A 98 3.86 -6.48 -27.47
C ASP A 98 3.65 -7.74 -26.59
N MET A 99 2.82 -8.66 -27.09
CA MET A 99 2.37 -9.88 -26.37
C MET A 99 3.54 -10.79 -25.91
N GLU A 100 4.66 -10.79 -26.63
CA GLU A 100 5.88 -11.54 -26.25
C GLU A 100 6.57 -10.93 -25.02
N GLY A 101 6.52 -9.60 -24.88
CA GLY A 101 6.98 -8.92 -23.67
C GLY A 101 6.12 -9.25 -22.45
N GLU A 102 4.80 -9.37 -22.62
CA GLU A 102 3.89 -9.68 -21.52
C GLU A 102 4.11 -11.09 -20.93
N GLU A 103 4.32 -12.11 -21.75
CA GLU A 103 4.51 -13.49 -21.26
C GLU A 103 5.84 -13.64 -20.49
N GLU A 104 6.93 -13.07 -21.00
CA GLU A 104 8.24 -13.10 -20.34
C GLU A 104 8.20 -12.29 -19.02
N LEU A 105 7.49 -11.17 -19.01
CA LEU A 105 7.33 -10.35 -17.80
C LEU A 105 6.50 -11.09 -16.74
N MET A 106 5.45 -11.81 -17.15
CA MET A 106 4.66 -12.66 -16.26
C MET A 106 5.51 -13.81 -15.70
N ARG A 107 6.38 -14.44 -16.50
CA ARG A 107 7.34 -15.45 -16.01
C ARG A 107 8.29 -14.86 -14.97
N ARG A 108 8.80 -13.65 -15.19
CA ARG A 108 9.71 -12.97 -14.25
C ARG A 108 9.02 -12.49 -12.99
N ALA A 109 7.78 -11.99 -13.09
CA ALA A 109 6.96 -11.60 -11.94
C ALA A 109 6.63 -12.81 -11.05
N VAL A 110 6.31 -13.96 -11.66
CA VAL A 110 6.13 -15.24 -10.94
C VAL A 110 7.44 -15.71 -10.28
N GLN A 111 8.61 -15.48 -10.89
CA GLN A 111 9.90 -15.81 -10.28
C GLN A 111 10.32 -14.88 -9.14
N LEU A 112 9.96 -13.58 -9.21
CA LEU A 112 10.15 -12.63 -8.10
C LEU A 112 9.21 -12.94 -6.92
N HIS A 113 8.14 -13.69 -7.16
CA HIS A 113 7.21 -14.15 -6.15
C HIS A 113 7.39 -15.65 -5.87
N ARG A 114 8.45 -16.01 -5.14
CA ARG A 114 8.49 -17.30 -4.42
C ARG A 114 8.12 -17.07 -2.96
N PRO A 115 6.83 -17.10 -2.56
CA PRO A 115 6.50 -17.48 -1.21
C PRO A 115 6.75 -18.99 -1.14
N SER A 116 7.69 -19.42 -0.30
CA SER A 116 7.71 -20.80 0.16
C SER A 116 6.31 -21.07 0.72
N LYS A 117 5.73 -22.21 0.35
CA LYS A 117 4.37 -22.62 0.77
C LYS A 117 4.20 -22.78 2.30
N GLU A 118 5.19 -22.37 3.09
CA GLU A 118 5.29 -22.60 4.53
C GLU A 118 5.47 -21.31 5.35
N GLU A 119 5.72 -20.15 4.71
CA GLU A 119 6.04 -18.91 5.42
C GLU A 119 5.00 -17.82 5.07
N GLY A 120 4.05 -17.61 5.98
CA GLY A 120 3.03 -16.57 5.84
C GLY A 120 3.60 -15.14 5.80
N LEU A 121 2.71 -14.14 5.86
CA LEU A 121 3.06 -12.72 5.89
C LEU A 121 4.03 -12.31 7.03
N ILE A 122 4.15 -13.14 8.07
CA ILE A 122 4.95 -12.88 9.28
C ILE A 122 6.48 -12.90 8.98
N PRO A 123 7.05 -13.93 8.33
CA PRO A 123 8.46 -13.91 7.90
C PRO A 123 8.88 -12.73 7.00
N ALA A 124 8.04 -12.30 6.06
CA ALA A 124 8.34 -11.13 5.23
C ALA A 124 8.37 -9.82 6.03
N MET A 125 7.57 -9.74 7.10
CA MET A 125 7.53 -8.60 8.02
C MET A 125 8.75 -8.57 8.94
N MET A 126 9.18 -9.73 9.45
CA MET A 126 10.42 -9.85 10.25
C MET A 126 11.66 -9.45 9.45
N TRP A 127 11.71 -9.79 8.16
CA TRP A 127 12.82 -9.41 7.29
C TRP A 127 12.88 -7.90 7.02
N LEU A 128 11.72 -7.24 6.90
CA LEU A 128 11.63 -5.79 6.71
C LEU A 128 11.96 -5.00 7.99
N GLU A 129 11.60 -5.50 9.16
CA GLU A 129 11.96 -4.89 10.44
C GLU A 129 13.47 -5.01 10.71
N GLU A 130 14.07 -6.18 10.47
CA GLU A 130 15.53 -6.37 10.57
C GLU A 130 16.31 -5.50 9.56
N GLU A 131 15.84 -5.38 8.32
CA GLU A 131 16.47 -4.54 7.30
C GLU A 131 16.38 -3.06 7.65
N TYR A 132 15.25 -2.60 8.18
CA TYR A 132 15.04 -1.23 8.63
C TYR A 132 15.95 -0.86 9.81
N GLU A 133 16.07 -1.74 10.82
CA GLU A 133 16.98 -1.52 11.96
C GLU A 133 18.45 -1.47 11.52
N ARG A 134 18.85 -2.32 10.57
CA ARG A 134 20.21 -2.35 10.03
C ARG A 134 20.60 -1.08 9.26
N GLN A 135 19.62 -0.44 8.63
CA GLN A 135 19.80 0.83 7.92
C GLN A 135 19.71 2.04 8.86
N SER A 136 19.00 1.92 10.00
CA SER A 136 18.87 2.98 11.01
C SER A 136 20.09 3.09 11.95
N GLN A 137 21.02 2.14 11.93
CA GLN A 137 22.26 2.14 12.73
C GLN A 137 23.52 2.59 11.95
N LYS A 138 23.36 3.11 10.73
CA LYS A 138 24.42 3.78 9.95
C LYS A 138 24.14 5.27 9.86
#